data_AF-A0A449C115-F1
#
_entry.id   AF-A0A449C115-F1
#
_cell.length_a   1.000
_cell.length_b   1.000
_cell.length_c   1.000
_cell.angle_alpha   90.00
_cell.angle_beta   90.00
_cell.angle_gamma   90.00
#
_symmetry.space_group_name_H-M   'P 1'
#
loop_
_entity.id
_entity.type
_entity.pdbx_description
1 polymer ?
#
loop_
_entity_poly.entity_id
_entity_poly.type
_entity_poly.pdbx_seq_one_letter_code
_entity_poly.pdbx_strand_id
1 'polypeptide(L)'
;MNNQNNIVLINLKNYECKYNNQEVKQNVRNNAKKVREIFLKNLTNEERNQSFNNYEQNKTENYQQDIQNEKNIFGYKDYLYTNLIRQLYLFLSSMGVNKRPINENNVNNKIDNSYQENCQNHFNFNKMYKYTYNYKKMMKDDVIKSLKKYNINKFDENLEFYTYTFSNKNSENFKRDYDKTNFNICIYLPTKKEIDILFIIDILYDYFYFYLYIPITTKENKLIFFPFCFENNIIIKHNFNIFVPYLYIYKNKYMEQNSIKFNLNSLNIITDKIFDLQFQENKTIFFIPLIAYNKYGCRIGSGKGYYDRTFISLYKKAKINDEKKNQSINQITNATNSYKESETNNLKENKNNETEKNIQNILIKKNKITDHVKVSVSFEIFLYDVDFNEPTDIILDYIINEKNIYKFLL
;
A
#
# COMPACT_ATOMS: atom_id res chain seq x y z
N MET A 1 -5.79 -17.05 -22.36
CA MET A 1 -6.05 -17.68 -21.04
C MET A 1 -7.26 -17.00 -20.43
N ASN A 2 -8.32 -17.75 -20.11
CA ASN A 2 -9.56 -17.23 -19.53
C ASN A 2 -9.31 -16.79 -18.07
N ASN A 3 -9.36 -15.48 -17.81
CA ASN A 3 -9.25 -14.84 -16.49
C ASN A 3 -10.51 -15.08 -15.65
N GLN A 4 -10.71 -16.29 -15.14
CA GLN A 4 -11.72 -16.57 -14.10
C GLN A 4 -11.08 -16.45 -12.71
N ASN A 5 -11.43 -15.36 -12.01
CA ASN A 5 -11.33 -15.11 -10.56
C ASN A 5 -10.05 -15.59 -9.83
N ASN A 6 -8.98 -14.78 -9.89
CA ASN A 6 -7.79 -14.93 -9.02
C ASN A 6 -8.03 -14.55 -7.54
N ILE A 7 -9.27 -14.21 -7.16
CA ILE A 7 -9.61 -13.83 -5.78
C ILE A 7 -10.11 -15.07 -5.05
N VAL A 8 -9.34 -15.53 -4.07
CA VAL A 8 -9.69 -16.63 -3.17
C VAL A 8 -10.32 -16.02 -1.91
N LEU A 9 -11.60 -16.33 -1.67
CA LEU A 9 -12.32 -15.89 -0.47
C LEU A 9 -12.09 -16.88 0.67
N ILE A 10 -11.66 -16.38 1.82
CA ILE A 10 -11.42 -17.19 3.02
C ILE A 10 -12.32 -16.67 4.14
N ASN A 11 -13.21 -17.53 4.62
CA ASN A 11 -14.16 -17.21 5.67
C ASN A 11 -13.58 -17.55 7.04
N LEU A 12 -13.47 -16.55 7.92
CA LEU A 12 -12.87 -16.66 9.25
C LEU A 12 -13.91 -16.73 10.39
N LYS A 13 -15.21 -16.89 10.09
CA LYS A 13 -16.29 -16.88 11.11
C LYS A 13 -16.07 -17.82 12.31
N ASN A 14 -15.33 -18.91 12.13
CA ASN A 14 -15.04 -19.89 13.18
C ASN A 14 -13.55 -19.94 13.58
N TYR A 15 -12.75 -18.97 13.12
CA TYR A 15 -11.33 -18.92 13.43
C TYR A 15 -11.12 -18.29 14.81
N GLU A 16 -10.72 -19.10 15.78
CA GLU A 16 -10.41 -18.66 17.14
C GLU A 16 -8.93 -18.92 17.47
N CYS A 17 -8.25 -17.90 18.00
CA CYS A 17 -6.90 -18.03 18.52
C CYS A 17 -6.94 -18.77 19.86
N LYS A 18 -6.82 -20.11 19.83
CA LYS A 18 -6.99 -20.96 21.02
C LYS A 18 -5.73 -21.15 21.87
N TYR A 19 -4.55 -20.75 21.40
CA TYR A 19 -3.26 -21.10 22.03
C TYR A 19 -2.24 -19.95 22.09
N ASN A 20 -1.34 -20.02 23.08
CA ASN A 20 -0.14 -19.18 23.09
C ASN A 20 0.89 -19.76 22.10
N ASN A 21 0.86 -19.27 20.86
CA ASN A 21 1.70 -19.77 19.77
C ASN A 21 3.09 -19.13 19.70
N GLN A 22 3.61 -18.53 20.79
CA GLN A 22 4.88 -17.82 20.78
C GLN A 22 6.06 -18.65 20.25
N GLU A 23 6.18 -19.90 20.72
CA GLU A 23 7.25 -20.80 20.28
C GLU A 23 7.11 -21.16 18.79
N VAL A 24 5.89 -21.55 18.37
CA VAL A 24 5.57 -21.87 16.97
C VAL A 24 5.91 -20.67 16.07
N LYS A 25 5.47 -19.47 16.45
CA LYS A 25 5.75 -18.24 15.70
C LYS A 25 7.23 -17.92 15.63
N GLN A 26 7.99 -18.15 16.71
CA GLN A 26 9.43 -17.95 16.69
C GLN A 26 10.13 -18.98 15.78
N ASN A 27 9.69 -20.24 15.78
CA ASN A 27 10.18 -21.29 14.90
C ASN A 27 9.90 -20.97 13.43
N VAL A 28 8.66 -20.59 13.10
CA VAL A 28 8.30 -20.16 11.74
C VAL A 28 9.10 -18.93 11.33
N ARG A 29 9.28 -17.93 12.22
CA ARG A 29 10.11 -16.74 11.94
C ARG A 29 11.55 -17.09 11.60
N ASN A 30 12.16 -17.99 12.37
CA ASN A 30 13.55 -18.41 12.16
C ASN A 30 13.69 -19.19 10.84
N ASN A 31 12.77 -20.11 10.57
CA ASN A 31 12.77 -20.88 9.32
C ASN A 31 12.54 -19.99 8.10
N ALA A 32 11.55 -19.09 8.16
CA ALA A 32 11.24 -18.19 7.06
C ALA A 32 12.40 -17.24 6.74
N LYS A 33 13.15 -16.77 7.74
CA LYS A 33 14.39 -16.00 7.51
C LYS A 33 15.44 -16.79 6.73
N LYS A 34 15.66 -18.06 7.08
CA LYS A 34 16.61 -18.95 6.38
C LYS A 34 16.16 -19.22 4.95
N VAL A 35 14.89 -19.59 4.75
CA VAL A 35 14.31 -19.83 3.42
C VAL A 35 14.43 -18.58 2.56
N ARG A 36 14.12 -17.40 3.10
CA ARG A 36 14.23 -16.13 2.39
C ARG A 36 15.66 -15.82 1.96
N GLU A 37 16.65 -16.07 2.82
CA GLU A 37 18.06 -15.87 2.47
C GLU A 37 18.49 -16.76 1.30
N ILE A 38 18.16 -18.06 1.35
CA ILE A 38 18.45 -19.02 0.27
C ILE A 38 17.73 -18.60 -1.03
N PHE A 39 16.43 -18.32 -0.93
CA PHE A 39 15.59 -17.98 -2.06
C PHE A 39 16.05 -16.70 -2.77
N LEU A 40 16.30 -15.62 -2.01
CA LEU A 40 16.75 -14.35 -2.57
C LEU A 40 18.17 -14.44 -3.16
N LYS A 41 19.07 -15.23 -2.56
CA LYS A 41 20.41 -15.49 -3.10
C LYS A 41 20.34 -16.23 -4.44
N ASN A 42 19.46 -17.20 -4.56
CA ASN A 42 19.27 -17.95 -5.81
C ASN A 42 18.60 -17.09 -6.90
N LEU A 43 17.68 -16.20 -6.52
CA LEU A 43 17.07 -15.22 -7.41
C LEU A 43 18.04 -14.16 -7.95
N THR A 44 19.19 -13.95 -7.31
CA THR A 44 20.21 -13.01 -7.81
C THR A 44 21.24 -13.68 -8.73
N ASN A 45 21.34 -15.00 -8.71
CA ASN A 45 22.32 -15.77 -9.50
C ASN A 45 21.72 -16.26 -10.82
N GLU A 46 21.11 -15.34 -11.60
CA GLU A 46 20.35 -15.61 -12.83
C GLU A 46 21.20 -16.02 -14.05
N GLU A 47 22.46 -16.44 -13.87
CA GLU A 47 23.24 -17.07 -14.95
C GLU A 47 22.81 -18.53 -15.23
N ARG A 48 21.88 -19.11 -14.45
CA ARG A 48 21.54 -20.56 -14.53
C ARG A 48 20.18 -20.92 -15.12
N ASN A 49 19.32 -19.97 -15.49
CA ASN A 49 17.96 -20.28 -15.95
C ASN A 49 17.80 -20.26 -17.48
N GLN A 50 18.69 -20.94 -18.21
CA GLN A 50 18.46 -21.30 -19.62
C GLN A 50 17.33 -22.34 -19.78
N SER A 51 16.85 -22.93 -18.69
CA SER A 51 15.86 -24.02 -18.68
C SER A 51 14.38 -23.56 -18.73
N PHE A 52 14.06 -22.28 -18.51
CA PHE A 52 12.67 -21.81 -18.57
C PHE A 52 12.09 -21.72 -19.99
N ASN A 53 12.94 -21.60 -21.02
CA ASN A 53 12.49 -21.53 -22.41
C ASN A 53 11.92 -22.85 -22.94
N ASN A 54 12.34 -24.00 -22.41
CA ASN A 54 11.95 -25.31 -22.96
C ASN A 54 10.54 -25.76 -22.53
N TYR A 55 9.98 -25.20 -21.46
CA TYR A 55 8.66 -25.63 -20.95
C TYR A 55 7.49 -24.85 -21.55
N GLU A 56 7.70 -23.61 -22.03
CA GLU A 56 6.67 -22.83 -22.73
C GLU A 56 6.71 -22.98 -24.26
N GLN A 57 7.87 -23.25 -24.87
CA GLN A 57 7.93 -23.52 -26.32
C GLN A 57 7.06 -24.71 -26.75
N ASN A 58 6.88 -25.71 -25.88
CA ASN A 58 6.03 -26.87 -26.16
C ASN A 58 4.52 -26.60 -26.04
N LYS A 59 4.08 -25.36 -25.72
CA LYS A 59 2.66 -24.97 -25.67
C LYS A 59 2.24 -23.92 -26.69
N THR A 60 3.17 -23.39 -27.49
CA THR A 60 2.88 -22.37 -28.51
C THR A 60 3.61 -22.67 -29.81
N GLU A 61 3.28 -23.79 -30.44
CA GLU A 61 3.46 -23.96 -31.88
C GLU A 61 2.35 -23.18 -32.59
N ASN A 62 2.58 -21.87 -32.86
CA ASN A 62 1.97 -21.11 -33.98
C ASN A 62 2.24 -19.59 -33.96
N TYR A 63 3.38 -19.13 -33.43
CA TYR A 63 3.77 -17.72 -33.64
C TYR A 63 5.27 -17.62 -33.90
N GLN A 64 5.66 -18.00 -35.12
CA GLN A 64 6.92 -17.55 -35.71
C GLN A 64 6.61 -16.57 -36.82
N GLN A 65 6.73 -15.29 -36.53
CA GLN A 65 7.37 -14.31 -37.41
C GLN A 65 7.61 -13.01 -36.61
N ASP A 66 8.78 -12.43 -36.83
CA ASP A 66 9.29 -11.15 -36.33
C ASP A 66 9.88 -11.12 -34.90
N ILE A 67 11.07 -11.70 -34.75
CA ILE A 67 12.02 -11.29 -33.70
C ILE A 67 13.39 -11.08 -34.33
N GLN A 68 13.65 -9.86 -34.81
CA GLN A 68 15.00 -9.32 -34.91
C GLN A 68 15.22 -8.35 -33.74
N ASN A 69 16.40 -8.49 -33.11
CA ASN A 69 17.10 -7.57 -32.20
C ASN A 69 16.92 -7.74 -30.69
N GLU A 70 18.07 -7.99 -30.05
CA GLU A 70 18.37 -8.18 -28.63
C GLU A 70 17.50 -9.22 -27.90
N LYS A 71 18.06 -10.40 -27.63
CA LYS A 71 17.47 -11.38 -26.70
C LYS A 71 17.34 -10.74 -25.32
N ASN A 72 16.19 -10.12 -25.06
CA ASN A 72 15.74 -9.75 -23.73
C ASN A 72 15.50 -11.05 -22.96
N ILE A 73 16.57 -11.62 -22.41
CA ILE A 73 16.48 -12.80 -21.55
C ILE A 73 15.79 -12.35 -20.26
N PHE A 74 14.57 -12.84 -20.05
CA PHE A 74 13.81 -12.67 -18.81
C PHE A 74 14.19 -13.79 -17.84
N GLY A 75 14.44 -13.42 -16.59
CA GLY A 75 14.73 -14.35 -15.49
C GLY A 75 13.48 -14.81 -14.74
N TYR A 76 13.67 -15.79 -13.85
CA TYR A 76 12.58 -16.24 -12.96
C TYR A 76 12.12 -15.12 -12.02
N LYS A 77 13.03 -14.21 -11.63
CA LYS A 77 12.67 -13.03 -10.85
C LYS A 77 11.72 -12.11 -11.61
N ASP A 78 11.97 -11.88 -12.89
CA ASP A 78 11.13 -11.07 -13.76
C ASP A 78 9.72 -11.66 -13.88
N TYR A 79 9.63 -12.99 -14.03
CA TYR A 79 8.37 -13.72 -14.05
C TYR A 79 7.57 -13.52 -12.74
N LEU A 80 8.23 -13.70 -11.59
CA LEU A 80 7.59 -13.52 -10.28
C LEU A 80 7.06 -12.09 -10.09
N TYR A 81 7.88 -11.07 -10.36
CA TYR A 81 7.47 -9.68 -10.23
C TYR A 81 6.39 -9.31 -11.25
N THR A 82 6.47 -9.81 -12.49
CA THR A 82 5.41 -9.62 -13.49
C THR A 82 4.07 -10.13 -12.99
N ASN A 83 4.05 -11.32 -12.39
CA ASN A 83 2.82 -11.87 -11.83
C ASN A 83 2.32 -11.06 -10.62
N LEU A 84 3.19 -10.61 -9.73
CA LEU A 84 2.79 -9.71 -8.65
C LEU A 84 2.18 -8.40 -9.18
N ILE A 85 2.73 -7.80 -10.23
CA ILE A 85 2.19 -6.60 -10.88
C ILE A 85 0.78 -6.88 -11.41
N ARG A 86 0.57 -8.01 -12.09
CA ARG A 86 -0.75 -8.43 -12.60
C ARG A 86 -1.76 -8.57 -11.46
N GLN A 87 -1.39 -9.24 -10.37
CA GLN A 87 -2.30 -9.44 -9.23
C GLN A 87 -2.59 -8.12 -8.50
N LEU A 88 -1.61 -7.24 -8.35
CA LEU A 88 -1.85 -5.92 -7.75
C LEU A 88 -2.70 -5.02 -8.66
N TYR A 89 -2.54 -5.09 -9.99
CA TYR A 89 -3.43 -4.38 -10.92
C TYR A 89 -4.89 -4.82 -10.73
N LEU A 90 -5.13 -6.13 -10.67
CA LEU A 90 -6.46 -6.69 -10.43
C LEU A 90 -7.02 -6.27 -9.06
N PHE A 91 -6.19 -6.32 -8.02
CA PHE A 91 -6.55 -5.88 -6.67
C PHE A 91 -6.96 -4.40 -6.65
N LEU A 92 -6.12 -3.48 -7.16
CA LEU A 92 -6.43 -2.04 -7.16
C LEU A 92 -7.66 -1.72 -8.01
N SER A 93 -7.83 -2.42 -9.15
CA SER A 93 -9.05 -2.32 -9.94
C SER A 93 -10.29 -2.75 -9.14
N SER A 94 -10.21 -3.86 -8.40
CA SER A 94 -11.32 -4.35 -7.57
C SER A 94 -11.63 -3.44 -6.37
N MET A 95 -10.64 -2.70 -5.88
CA MET A 95 -10.82 -1.69 -4.82
C MET A 95 -11.48 -0.40 -5.34
N GLY A 96 -11.63 -0.24 -6.66
CA GLY A 96 -12.16 0.97 -7.28
C GLY A 96 -11.19 2.14 -7.23
N VAL A 97 -9.88 1.89 -7.27
CA VAL A 97 -8.89 2.96 -7.42
C VAL A 97 -9.06 3.62 -8.79
N ASN A 98 -9.13 4.95 -8.82
CA ASN A 98 -9.35 5.70 -10.05
C ASN A 98 -8.25 5.40 -11.08
N LYS A 99 -8.66 5.10 -12.32
CA LYS A 99 -7.75 4.80 -13.42
C LYS A 99 -7.31 6.08 -14.14
N ARG A 100 -6.08 6.09 -14.66
CA ARG A 100 -5.59 7.16 -15.54
C ARG A 100 -6.16 7.01 -16.96
N PRO A 101 -6.45 8.09 -17.69
CA PRO A 101 -6.73 8.06 -19.13
C PRO A 101 -5.43 7.94 -19.95
N ILE A 102 -5.51 7.49 -21.21
CA ILE A 102 -4.33 7.36 -22.09
C ILE A 102 -3.83 8.75 -22.50
N ASN A 103 -2.51 8.97 -22.45
CA ASN A 103 -1.88 10.04 -23.22
C ASN A 103 -1.75 9.57 -24.68
N GLU A 104 -2.66 9.99 -25.55
CA GLU A 104 -2.73 9.62 -26.98
C GLU A 104 -1.50 10.05 -27.81
N ASN A 105 -0.60 10.86 -27.24
CA ASN A 105 0.54 11.42 -27.96
C ASN A 105 1.64 10.41 -28.35
N ASN A 106 1.44 9.11 -28.12
CA ASN A 106 2.40 8.06 -28.49
C ASN A 106 1.76 6.90 -29.30
N VAL A 107 0.75 7.18 -30.11
CA VAL A 107 0.34 6.28 -31.22
C VAL A 107 0.75 6.91 -32.55
N ASN A 108 2.07 7.04 -32.78
CA ASN A 108 2.56 7.29 -34.14
C ASN A 108 2.62 5.96 -34.90
N ASN A 109 1.50 5.62 -35.55
CA ASN A 109 1.39 5.31 -36.98
C ASN A 109 0.20 4.39 -37.28
N LYS A 110 -0.80 4.97 -37.94
CA LYS A 110 -1.78 4.37 -38.87
C LYS A 110 -2.31 2.98 -38.49
N ILE A 111 -3.45 2.96 -37.81
CA ILE A 111 -4.46 1.92 -38.08
C ILE A 111 -5.77 2.65 -38.34
N ASP A 112 -6.39 2.29 -39.46
CA ASP A 112 -7.52 2.94 -40.08
C ASP A 112 -8.74 3.10 -39.15
N ASN A 113 -9.40 4.25 -39.32
CA ASN A 113 -10.65 4.63 -38.70
C ASN A 113 -11.78 3.65 -39.05
N SER A 114 -12.02 2.66 -38.19
CA SER A 114 -13.29 1.92 -38.17
C SER A 114 -13.58 1.17 -36.87
N TYR A 115 -13.21 1.70 -35.69
CA TYR A 115 -13.74 1.20 -34.40
C TYR A 115 -13.86 2.34 -33.39
N GLN A 116 -14.87 3.19 -33.58
CA GLN A 116 -15.37 4.08 -32.52
C GLN A 116 -16.33 3.28 -31.63
N GLU A 117 -15.77 2.53 -30.69
CA GLU A 117 -16.36 2.06 -29.43
C GLU A 117 -15.35 1.10 -28.77
N ASN A 118 -14.29 1.63 -28.12
CA ASN A 118 -13.47 0.94 -27.10
C ASN A 118 -12.32 1.83 -26.57
N CYS A 119 -12.66 2.98 -25.99
CA CYS A 119 -11.69 3.83 -25.28
C CYS A 119 -11.50 3.34 -23.83
N GLN A 120 -11.04 2.11 -23.62
CA GLN A 120 -10.72 1.59 -22.29
C GLN A 120 -9.27 1.09 -22.21
N ASN A 121 -8.53 1.69 -21.28
CA ASN A 121 -7.18 1.37 -20.86
C ASN A 121 -7.03 -0.10 -20.42
N HIS A 122 -6.69 -1.00 -21.35
CA HIS A 122 -6.48 -2.40 -21.03
C HIS A 122 -5.01 -2.61 -20.61
N PHE A 123 -4.80 -2.88 -19.32
CA PHE A 123 -3.52 -3.37 -18.83
C PHE A 123 -3.12 -4.62 -19.63
N ASN A 124 -1.95 -4.57 -20.26
CA ASN A 124 -1.48 -5.68 -21.09
C ASN A 124 -1.00 -6.82 -20.18
N PHE A 125 -1.88 -7.78 -19.92
CA PHE A 125 -1.57 -8.97 -19.15
C PHE A 125 -0.52 -9.86 -19.81
N ASN A 126 -0.23 -9.72 -21.10
CA ASN A 126 0.83 -10.47 -21.78
C ASN A 126 2.22 -9.83 -21.65
N LYS A 127 2.29 -8.55 -21.24
CA LYS A 127 3.57 -7.85 -21.05
C LYS A 127 4.37 -8.47 -19.89
N MET A 128 5.65 -8.74 -20.16
CA MET A 128 6.65 -9.07 -19.15
C MET A 128 7.38 -7.81 -18.68
N TYR A 129 7.64 -7.73 -17.38
CA TYR A 129 8.34 -6.62 -16.76
C TYR A 129 9.69 -7.12 -16.21
N LYS A 130 10.77 -6.51 -16.69
CA LYS A 130 12.12 -6.79 -16.20
C LYS A 130 12.34 -6.09 -14.86
N TYR A 131 12.59 -6.87 -13.82
CA TYR A 131 12.87 -6.35 -12.49
C TYR A 131 14.16 -5.56 -12.49
N THR A 132 14.10 -4.35 -11.94
CA THR A 132 15.26 -3.49 -11.74
C THR A 132 15.24 -2.92 -10.32
N TYR A 133 16.37 -3.01 -9.61
CA TYR A 133 16.51 -2.38 -8.31
C TYR A 133 16.83 -0.90 -8.51
N ASN A 134 15.83 -0.04 -8.35
CA ASN A 134 15.88 1.35 -8.81
C ASN A 134 16.49 2.34 -7.80
N TYR A 135 16.95 1.87 -6.65
CA TYR A 135 17.62 2.73 -5.67
C TYR A 135 19.06 3.05 -6.10
N LYS A 136 19.38 4.35 -6.18
CA LYS A 136 20.72 4.84 -6.53
C LYS A 136 21.27 5.72 -5.43
N LYS A 137 22.53 5.51 -5.07
CA LYS A 137 23.26 6.43 -4.18
C LYS A 137 23.46 7.76 -4.92
N MET A 138 23.21 8.87 -4.25
CA MET A 138 23.32 10.21 -4.82
C MET A 138 24.72 10.79 -4.55
N MET A 139 25.26 11.52 -5.53
CA MET A 139 26.44 12.35 -5.33
C MET A 139 26.07 13.66 -4.63
N LYS A 140 27.05 14.30 -3.97
CA LYS A 140 26.83 15.53 -3.19
C LYS A 140 26.15 16.63 -4.01
N ASP A 141 26.60 16.84 -5.25
CA ASP A 141 26.05 17.88 -6.13
C ASP A 141 24.58 17.61 -6.51
N ASP A 142 24.21 16.35 -6.72
CA ASP A 142 22.83 15.94 -6.99
C ASP A 142 21.93 16.16 -5.78
N VAL A 143 22.45 15.89 -4.57
CA VAL A 143 21.74 16.16 -3.32
C VAL A 143 21.49 17.66 -3.17
N ILE A 144 22.53 18.48 -3.35
CA ILE A 144 22.42 19.96 -3.30
C ILE A 144 21.37 20.45 -4.30
N LYS A 145 21.46 20.00 -5.57
CA LYS A 145 20.52 20.38 -6.63
C LYS A 145 19.08 20.00 -6.29
N SER A 146 18.89 18.82 -5.71
CA SER A 146 17.55 18.33 -5.36
C SER A 146 16.98 19.05 -4.13
N LEU A 147 17.81 19.35 -3.12
CA LEU A 147 17.40 20.05 -1.90
C LEU A 147 17.10 21.55 -2.11
N LYS A 148 17.78 22.19 -3.06
CA LYS A 148 17.50 23.59 -3.46
C LYS A 148 16.04 23.81 -3.86
N LYS A 149 15.37 22.80 -4.44
CA LYS A 149 13.94 22.86 -4.80
C LYS A 149 13.02 23.12 -3.59
N TYR A 150 13.50 22.85 -2.37
CA TYR A 150 12.76 23.03 -1.12
C TYR A 150 13.31 24.18 -0.27
N ASN A 151 14.18 25.02 -0.83
CA ASN A 151 14.91 26.06 -0.10
C ASN A 151 15.76 25.49 1.07
N ILE A 152 16.23 24.25 0.93
CA ILE A 152 17.10 23.60 1.91
C ILE A 152 18.56 23.82 1.50
N ASN A 153 19.24 24.74 2.20
CA ASN A 153 20.63 25.12 1.92
C ASN A 153 21.67 24.46 2.84
N LYS A 154 21.22 23.83 3.94
CA LYS A 154 22.09 23.15 4.91
C LYS A 154 21.55 21.74 5.17
N PHE A 155 22.43 20.75 5.09
CA PHE A 155 22.14 19.36 5.42
C PHE A 155 23.38 18.72 6.05
N ASP A 156 23.19 17.57 6.69
CA ASP A 156 24.29 16.79 7.25
C ASP A 156 24.94 15.98 6.12
N GLU A 157 26.15 16.36 5.74
CA GLU A 157 26.91 15.75 4.65
C GLU A 157 27.40 14.33 4.99
N ASN A 158 27.38 13.93 6.27
CA ASN A 158 27.79 12.59 6.68
C ASN A 158 26.71 11.53 6.39
N LEU A 159 25.49 11.95 6.04
CA LEU A 159 24.41 11.03 5.71
C LEU A 159 24.61 10.40 4.34
N GLU A 160 24.27 9.12 4.21
CA GLU A 160 24.20 8.48 2.90
C GLU A 160 22.84 8.74 2.24
N PHE A 161 22.87 9.54 1.17
CA PHE A 161 21.69 9.89 0.38
C PHE A 161 21.47 8.93 -0.78
N TYR A 162 20.20 8.61 -1.01
CA TYR A 162 19.75 7.79 -2.13
C TYR A 162 18.51 8.42 -2.76
N THR A 163 18.26 8.06 -4.01
CA THR A 163 17.04 8.37 -4.77
C THR A 163 16.50 7.09 -5.38
N TYR A 164 15.21 7.07 -5.66
CA TYR A 164 14.58 6.02 -6.45
C TYR A 164 14.46 6.47 -7.91
N THR A 165 15.05 5.73 -8.85
CA THR A 165 14.94 6.04 -10.27
C THR A 165 13.57 5.61 -10.76
N PHE A 166 12.66 6.57 -10.92
CA PHE A 166 11.32 6.31 -11.43
C PHE A 166 11.40 5.83 -12.89
N SER A 167 10.76 4.69 -13.19
CA SER A 167 10.89 4.02 -14.50
C SER A 167 10.19 4.78 -15.64
N ASN A 168 9.23 5.64 -15.31
CA ASN A 168 8.47 6.37 -16.30
C ASN A 168 9.24 7.58 -16.86
N LYS A 169 9.60 7.49 -18.16
CA LYS A 169 10.28 8.53 -18.94
C LYS A 169 9.34 9.66 -19.41
N ASN A 170 8.02 9.51 -19.29
CA ASN A 170 7.03 10.54 -19.68
C ASN A 170 6.77 11.58 -18.56
N SER A 171 7.68 11.65 -17.58
CA SER A 171 7.52 12.40 -16.32
C SER A 171 7.55 13.92 -16.45
N GLU A 172 7.92 14.48 -17.61
CA GLU A 172 8.03 15.94 -17.78
C GLU A 172 6.68 16.67 -17.74
N ASN A 173 5.55 15.97 -17.96
CA ASN A 173 4.21 16.57 -18.01
C ASN A 173 3.20 16.03 -16.99
N PHE A 174 3.62 15.23 -16.01
CA PHE A 174 2.71 14.82 -14.93
C PHE A 174 2.50 16.00 -13.97
N LYS A 175 1.57 16.89 -14.32
CA LYS A 175 0.89 17.68 -13.31
C LYS A 175 0.30 16.69 -12.31
N ARG A 176 0.65 16.88 -11.05
CA ARG A 176 0.10 16.09 -9.94
C ARG A 176 -1.41 16.32 -9.97
N ASP A 177 -2.14 15.40 -10.59
CA ASP A 177 -3.60 15.41 -10.70
C ASP A 177 -4.19 15.06 -9.33
N TYR A 178 -3.93 15.91 -8.36
CA TYR A 178 -4.33 15.72 -6.97
C TYR A 178 -5.85 15.46 -6.90
N ASP A 179 -6.62 16.22 -7.66
CA ASP A 179 -8.08 16.20 -7.62
C ASP A 179 -8.71 14.92 -8.20
N LYS A 180 -7.93 14.07 -8.88
CA LYS A 180 -8.41 12.79 -9.46
C LYS A 180 -8.17 11.60 -8.53
N THR A 181 -7.46 11.79 -7.42
CA THR A 181 -7.07 10.70 -6.52
C THR A 181 -8.16 10.39 -5.51
N ASN A 182 -8.58 9.12 -5.41
CA ASN A 182 -9.55 8.65 -4.43
C ASN A 182 -8.97 7.70 -3.37
N PHE A 183 -7.68 7.36 -3.46
CA PHE A 183 -6.98 6.50 -2.50
C PHE A 183 -5.64 7.07 -2.03
N ASN A 184 -5.38 6.91 -0.74
CA ASN A 184 -4.06 6.96 -0.13
C ASN A 184 -3.48 5.54 -0.09
N ILE A 185 -2.26 5.35 -0.57
CA ILE A 185 -1.54 4.07 -0.52
C ILE A 185 -0.31 4.24 0.36
N CYS A 186 -0.30 3.51 1.47
CA CYS A 186 0.80 3.47 2.42
C CYS A 186 1.68 2.24 2.11
N ILE A 187 2.92 2.46 1.65
CA ILE A 187 3.88 1.38 1.35
C ILE A 187 5.12 1.47 2.22
N TYR A 188 5.74 0.33 2.53
CA TYR A 188 7.08 0.31 3.09
C TYR A 188 8.12 0.57 2.01
N LEU A 189 9.25 1.17 2.37
CA LEU A 189 10.42 1.20 1.48
C LEU A 189 11.18 -0.12 1.65
N PRO A 190 11.19 -0.99 0.62
CA PRO A 190 11.80 -2.30 0.71
C PRO A 190 13.29 -2.21 0.97
N THR A 191 13.77 -3.09 1.85
CA THR A 191 15.18 -3.45 1.91
C THR A 191 15.46 -4.62 0.96
N LYS A 192 16.74 -4.97 0.73
CA LYS A 192 17.13 -6.14 -0.08
C LYS A 192 16.54 -7.49 0.39
N LYS A 193 15.87 -7.52 1.55
CA LYS A 193 15.31 -8.70 2.19
C LYS A 193 13.78 -8.77 2.08
N GLU A 194 13.13 -7.86 1.38
CA GLU A 194 11.67 -7.79 1.25
C GLU A 194 11.29 -7.79 -0.24
N ILE A 195 9.99 -7.94 -0.53
CA ILE A 195 9.50 -7.71 -1.89
C ILE A 195 9.64 -6.22 -2.19
N ASP A 196 10.15 -5.90 -3.37
CA ASP A 196 10.27 -4.52 -3.83
C ASP A 196 8.88 -4.01 -4.28
N ILE A 197 8.06 -3.67 -3.29
CA ILE A 197 6.72 -3.15 -3.54
C ILE A 197 6.77 -1.81 -4.29
N LEU A 198 7.85 -1.04 -4.12
CA LEU A 198 8.00 0.25 -4.78
C LEU A 198 8.19 0.08 -6.30
N PHE A 199 8.94 -0.93 -6.74
CA PHE A 199 9.01 -1.33 -8.16
C PHE A 199 7.64 -1.68 -8.75
N ILE A 200 6.81 -2.43 -8.03
CA ILE A 200 5.46 -2.77 -8.49
C ILE A 200 4.58 -1.51 -8.59
N ILE A 201 4.65 -0.65 -7.57
CA ILE A 201 3.88 0.60 -7.51
C ILE A 201 4.32 1.61 -8.56
N ASP A 202 5.62 1.69 -8.89
CA ASP A 202 6.15 2.50 -9.99
C ASP A 202 5.44 2.15 -11.30
N ILE A 203 5.40 0.85 -11.65
CA ILE A 203 4.72 0.37 -12.87
C ILE A 203 3.22 0.64 -12.82
N LEU A 204 2.58 0.43 -11.67
CA LEU A 204 1.13 0.65 -11.52
C LEU A 204 0.75 2.14 -11.44
N TYR A 205 1.72 3.03 -11.23
CA TYR A 205 1.51 4.46 -11.23
C TYR A 205 0.98 4.97 -12.57
N ASP A 206 1.36 4.31 -13.68
CA ASP A 206 0.88 4.63 -15.03
C ASP A 206 -0.60 4.34 -15.23
N TYR A 207 -1.18 3.46 -14.41
CA TYR A 207 -2.54 2.99 -14.58
C TYR A 207 -3.53 3.59 -13.58
N PHE A 208 -3.06 4.06 -12.42
CA PHE A 208 -3.93 4.50 -11.33
C PHE A 208 -3.52 5.86 -10.72
N TYR A 209 -4.53 6.58 -10.21
CA TYR A 209 -4.37 7.78 -9.40
C TYR A 209 -4.41 7.43 -7.92
N PHE A 210 -3.29 7.65 -7.21
CA PHE A 210 -3.18 7.47 -5.77
C PHE A 210 -2.09 8.37 -5.16
N TYR A 211 -2.22 8.69 -3.88
CA TYR A 211 -1.14 9.30 -3.10
C TYR A 211 -0.30 8.24 -2.43
N LEU A 212 1.01 8.46 -2.39
CA LEU A 212 1.91 7.58 -1.68
C LEU A 212 2.28 8.16 -0.31
N TYR A 213 2.29 7.27 0.67
CA TYR A 213 2.79 7.53 2.00
C TYR A 213 3.70 6.40 2.42
N ILE A 214 4.67 6.69 3.27
CA ILE A 214 5.59 5.69 3.78
C ILE A 214 5.67 5.72 5.30
N PRO A 215 5.78 4.55 5.96
CA PRO A 215 5.76 4.45 7.39
C PRO A 215 7.07 4.95 7.99
N ILE A 216 6.96 5.68 9.09
CA ILE A 216 8.09 6.13 9.88
C ILE A 216 7.91 5.68 11.32
N THR A 217 8.95 5.08 11.87
CA THR A 217 8.97 4.60 13.25
C THR A 217 9.13 5.76 14.22
N THR A 218 8.23 5.85 15.18
CA THR A 218 8.30 6.81 16.30
C THR A 218 9.08 6.24 17.49
N LYS A 219 9.47 7.10 18.43
CA LYS A 219 10.12 6.71 19.70
C LYS A 219 9.27 5.72 20.53
N GLU A 220 7.94 5.79 20.40
CA GLU A 220 6.97 4.89 21.07
C GLU A 220 6.79 3.53 20.37
N ASN A 221 7.63 3.21 19.40
CA ASN A 221 7.52 2.05 18.54
C ASN A 221 6.15 1.87 17.84
N LYS A 222 5.55 3.00 17.44
CA LYS A 222 4.38 3.09 16.56
C LYS A 222 4.77 3.69 15.21
N LEU A 223 3.86 3.63 14.25
CA LEU A 223 4.04 4.20 12.92
C LEU A 223 3.20 5.47 12.74
N ILE A 224 3.82 6.43 12.07
CA ILE A 224 3.15 7.53 11.36
C ILE A 224 3.44 7.38 9.87
N PHE A 225 2.58 7.92 9.01
CA PHE A 225 2.70 7.79 7.57
C PHE A 225 3.00 9.16 6.94
N PHE A 226 4.18 9.28 6.35
CA PHE A 226 4.70 10.52 5.80
C PHE A 226 4.51 10.54 4.27
N PRO A 227 4.07 11.66 3.68
CA PRO A 227 3.80 11.74 2.24
C PRO A 227 5.08 11.52 1.43
N PHE A 228 4.96 10.79 0.33
CA PHE A 228 6.06 10.42 -0.56
C PHE A 228 5.62 10.60 -2.02
N CYS A 229 6.51 11.06 -2.89
CA CYS A 229 6.25 11.05 -4.33
C CYS A 229 7.54 10.80 -5.11
N PHE A 230 7.40 10.29 -6.34
CA PHE A 230 8.53 9.83 -7.14
C PHE A 230 9.43 10.97 -7.63
N GLU A 231 8.90 12.17 -7.81
CA GLU A 231 9.68 13.36 -8.20
C GLU A 231 10.58 13.84 -7.05
N ASN A 232 10.16 13.55 -5.81
CA ASN A 232 10.67 14.13 -4.58
C ASN A 232 11.05 13.05 -3.57
N ASN A 233 11.90 12.12 -4.00
CA ASN A 233 12.15 10.86 -3.31
C ASN A 233 13.56 10.75 -2.69
N ILE A 234 14.14 11.87 -2.26
CA ILE A 234 15.40 11.84 -1.51
C ILE A 234 15.17 11.08 -0.21
N ILE A 235 15.85 9.96 -0.07
CA ILE A 235 15.81 9.09 1.09
C ILE A 235 17.21 8.94 1.66
N ILE A 236 17.29 8.73 2.96
CA ILE A 236 18.54 8.39 3.63
C ILE A 236 18.48 6.98 4.17
N LYS A 237 19.64 6.35 4.25
CA LYS A 237 19.79 5.09 4.96
C LYS A 237 19.89 5.37 6.45
N HIS A 238 18.89 4.94 7.21
CA HIS A 238 18.79 5.14 8.65
C HIS A 238 19.13 3.84 9.40
N ASN A 239 18.95 3.84 10.73
CA ASN A 239 19.15 2.68 11.60
C ASN A 239 18.54 1.40 11.03
N PHE A 240 19.23 0.26 11.18
CA PHE A 240 18.81 -1.05 10.63
C PHE A 240 18.76 -1.12 9.09
N ASN A 241 19.45 -0.23 8.38
CA ASN A 241 19.50 -0.16 6.92
C ASN A 241 18.12 0.05 6.26
N ILE A 242 17.18 0.67 6.99
CA ILE A 242 15.88 1.07 6.41
C ILE A 242 16.02 2.45 5.76
N PHE A 243 15.28 2.67 4.70
CA PHE A 243 15.19 3.99 4.08
C PHE A 243 14.12 4.85 4.75
N VAL A 244 14.42 6.14 4.92
CA VAL A 244 13.49 7.15 5.47
C VAL A 244 13.57 8.42 4.62
N PRO A 245 12.47 9.16 4.39
CA PRO A 245 12.51 10.41 3.63
C PRO A 245 13.40 11.42 4.31
N TYR A 246 14.31 12.02 3.57
CA TYR A 246 15.15 13.07 4.13
C TYR A 246 14.33 14.27 4.60
N LEU A 247 13.26 14.61 3.88
CA LEU A 247 12.36 15.71 4.25
C LEU A 247 11.72 15.53 5.63
N TYR A 248 11.46 14.28 6.06
CA TYR A 248 11.01 14.01 7.42
C TYR A 248 12.10 14.31 8.44
N ILE A 249 13.32 13.88 8.20
CA ILE A 249 14.47 14.08 9.10
C ILE A 249 14.78 15.56 9.24
N TYR A 250 14.83 16.26 8.10
CA TYR A 250 14.97 17.70 8.03
C TYR A 250 13.85 18.35 8.86
N LYS A 251 12.58 18.12 8.53
CA LYS A 251 11.48 18.77 9.22
C LYS A 251 11.48 18.48 10.73
N ASN A 252 11.74 17.26 11.20
CA ASN A 252 11.83 17.00 12.64
C ASN A 252 12.95 17.78 13.31
N LYS A 253 14.14 17.86 12.70
CA LYS A 253 15.26 18.61 13.29
C LYS A 253 14.92 20.09 13.46
N TYR A 254 14.23 20.69 12.49
CA TYR A 254 13.77 22.08 12.56
C TYR A 254 12.53 22.25 13.45
N MET A 255 11.63 21.27 13.50
CA MET A 255 10.42 21.32 14.33
C MET A 255 10.70 21.06 15.80
N GLU A 256 11.69 20.22 16.16
CA GLU A 256 12.15 20.03 17.54
C GLU A 256 12.71 21.33 18.12
N GLN A 257 13.38 22.16 17.33
CA GLN A 257 13.84 23.49 17.74
C GLN A 257 12.69 24.44 18.08
N ASN A 258 11.51 24.23 17.49
CA ASN A 258 10.34 25.09 17.64
C ASN A 258 9.20 24.45 18.46
N SER A 259 9.39 23.25 19.04
CA SER A 259 8.35 22.48 19.76
C SER A 259 7.07 22.15 18.96
N ILE A 260 7.12 22.21 17.63
CA ILE A 260 5.95 21.96 16.76
C ILE A 260 5.83 20.45 16.50
N LYS A 261 4.60 19.91 16.61
CA LYS A 261 4.30 18.49 16.32
C LYS A 261 3.59 18.37 14.98
N PHE A 262 3.78 17.23 14.30
CA PHE A 262 2.99 16.90 13.12
C PHE A 262 1.50 16.73 13.49
N ASN A 263 0.63 17.31 12.67
CA ASN A 263 -0.80 17.02 12.71
C ASN A 263 -1.05 15.67 12.04
N LEU A 264 -1.81 14.81 12.71
CA LEU A 264 -2.11 13.45 12.27
C LEU A 264 -3.61 13.25 12.18
N ASN A 265 -4.08 12.54 11.15
CA ASN A 265 -5.46 12.08 11.08
C ASN A 265 -5.71 10.83 11.97
N SER A 266 -6.92 10.30 11.92
CA SER A 266 -7.32 9.08 12.65
C SER A 266 -6.55 7.82 12.27
N LEU A 267 -5.81 7.82 11.16
CA LEU A 267 -5.01 6.71 10.65
C LEU A 267 -3.50 6.94 10.83
N ASN A 268 -3.10 7.93 11.64
CA ASN A 268 -1.72 8.39 11.82
C ASN A 268 -1.03 8.86 10.51
N ILE A 269 -1.80 9.30 9.51
CA ILE A 269 -1.26 9.97 8.31
C ILE A 269 -1.04 11.44 8.62
N ILE A 270 0.10 11.98 8.20
CA ILE A 270 0.43 13.39 8.37
C ILE A 270 -0.49 14.25 7.50
N THR A 271 -1.16 15.22 8.13
CA THR A 271 -2.11 16.13 7.46
C THR A 271 -1.52 17.50 7.17
N ASP A 272 -0.33 17.80 7.70
CA ASP A 272 0.36 19.05 7.43
C ASP A 272 0.70 19.19 5.95
N LYS A 273 0.66 20.42 5.45
CA LYS A 273 1.33 20.74 4.19
C LYS A 273 2.85 20.59 4.38
N ILE A 274 3.45 19.67 3.64
CA ILE A 274 4.89 19.39 3.65
C ILE A 274 5.50 19.87 2.33
N PHE A 275 6.06 21.08 2.33
CA PHE A 275 6.49 21.74 1.08
C PHE A 275 5.32 21.80 0.07
N ASP A 276 5.46 21.16 -1.08
CA ASP A 276 4.40 21.08 -2.10
C ASP A 276 3.48 19.86 -1.94
N LEU A 277 3.67 19.06 -0.90
CA LEU A 277 2.84 17.89 -0.62
C LEU A 277 1.69 18.31 0.31
N GLN A 278 0.46 18.20 -0.18
CA GLN A 278 -0.74 18.48 0.58
C GLN A 278 -1.51 17.18 0.85
N PHE A 279 -2.01 17.04 2.07
CA PHE A 279 -2.84 15.91 2.46
C PHE A 279 -4.25 16.03 1.88
N GLN A 280 -4.82 14.90 1.49
CA GLN A 280 -6.23 14.74 1.14
C GLN A 280 -6.84 13.55 1.87
N GLU A 281 -8.06 13.72 2.35
CA GLU A 281 -8.82 12.67 3.05
C GLU A 281 -9.40 11.71 2.01
N ASN A 282 -8.79 10.52 1.90
CA ASN A 282 -9.14 9.47 0.95
C ASN A 282 -9.16 8.10 1.66
N LYS A 283 -9.82 7.12 1.04
CA LYS A 283 -9.74 5.70 1.47
C LYS A 283 -8.28 5.26 1.48
N THR A 284 -7.87 4.43 2.43
CA THR A 284 -6.46 4.11 2.64
C THR A 284 -6.13 2.63 2.49
N ILE A 285 -5.16 2.28 1.66
CA ILE A 285 -4.62 0.93 1.57
C ILE A 285 -3.26 0.89 2.28
N PHE A 286 -3.11 0.03 3.27
CA PHE A 286 -1.85 -0.21 3.98
C PHE A 286 -1.18 -1.48 3.48
N PHE A 287 -0.08 -1.33 2.75
CA PHE A 287 0.82 -2.42 2.43
C PHE A 287 1.77 -2.69 3.59
N ILE A 288 1.58 -3.82 4.26
CA ILE A 288 2.29 -4.23 5.46
C ILE A 288 3.39 -5.23 5.07
N PRO A 289 4.66 -5.00 5.41
CA PRO A 289 5.74 -5.95 5.15
C PRO A 289 5.61 -7.18 6.02
N LEU A 290 6.05 -8.32 5.49
CA LEU A 290 6.09 -9.59 6.22
C LEU A 290 7.31 -10.45 5.84
N ILE A 291 7.56 -11.43 6.68
CA ILE A 291 8.55 -12.51 6.49
C ILE A 291 7.85 -13.80 6.09
N ALA A 292 6.72 -14.12 6.73
CA ALA A 292 5.89 -15.28 6.44
C ALA A 292 4.41 -14.95 6.68
N TYR A 293 3.54 -15.79 6.13
CA TYR A 293 2.09 -15.70 6.31
C TYR A 293 1.45 -17.09 6.30
N ASN A 294 0.19 -17.19 6.71
CA ASN A 294 -0.59 -18.41 6.61
C ASN A 294 -1.91 -18.20 5.86
N LYS A 295 -2.68 -19.29 5.74
CA LYS A 295 -3.99 -19.32 5.07
C LYS A 295 -5.11 -18.61 5.85
N TYR A 296 -4.82 -18.03 7.02
CA TYR A 296 -5.81 -17.33 7.85
C TYR A 296 -5.57 -15.81 7.89
N GLY A 297 -4.66 -15.30 7.06
CA GLY A 297 -4.33 -13.86 7.03
C GLY A 297 -3.42 -13.44 8.18
N CYS A 298 -2.91 -14.40 8.96
CA CYS A 298 -1.91 -14.14 9.98
C CYS A 298 -0.54 -13.97 9.32
N ARG A 299 0.29 -13.11 9.91
CA ARG A 299 1.60 -12.76 9.36
C ARG A 299 2.68 -12.79 10.43
N ILE A 300 3.91 -13.01 9.99
CA ILE A 300 5.10 -12.84 10.81
C ILE A 300 5.87 -11.63 10.29
N GLY A 301 5.92 -10.56 11.10
CA GLY A 301 6.76 -9.40 10.85
C GLY A 301 8.20 -9.57 11.34
N SER A 302 8.98 -8.49 11.27
CA SER A 302 10.39 -8.45 11.70
C SER A 302 10.64 -8.68 13.19
N GLY A 303 9.59 -8.71 14.01
CA GLY A 303 9.63 -9.05 15.44
C GLY A 303 9.46 -7.85 16.37
N LYS A 304 9.53 -6.61 15.85
CA LYS A 304 9.32 -5.43 16.70
C LYS A 304 7.85 -5.08 16.91
N GLY A 305 6.89 -5.56 16.11
CA GLY A 305 5.46 -5.32 16.33
C GLY A 305 4.97 -3.88 16.08
N TYR A 306 5.66 -3.10 15.24
CA TYR A 306 5.29 -1.71 14.94
C TYR A 306 3.88 -1.59 14.36
N TYR A 307 3.53 -2.45 13.39
CA TYR A 307 2.22 -2.45 12.76
C TYR A 307 1.12 -2.89 13.75
N ASP A 308 1.33 -3.97 14.49
CA ASP A 308 0.35 -4.47 15.48
C ASP A 308 0.03 -3.38 16.51
N ARG A 309 1.04 -2.78 17.14
CA ARG A 309 0.84 -1.69 18.10
C ARG A 309 0.17 -0.47 17.50
N THR A 310 0.50 -0.13 16.25
CA THR A 310 -0.12 1.00 15.57
C THR A 310 -1.61 0.76 15.39
N PHE A 311 -1.98 -0.35 14.73
CA PHE A 311 -3.38 -0.66 14.45
C PHE A 311 -4.20 -0.90 15.73
N ILE A 312 -3.66 -1.61 16.73
CA ILE A 312 -4.32 -1.74 18.04
C ILE A 312 -4.58 -0.37 18.66
N SER A 313 -3.60 0.55 18.59
CA SER A 313 -3.79 1.91 19.09
C SER A 313 -4.85 2.68 18.30
N LEU A 314 -4.92 2.51 16.98
CA LEU A 314 -5.93 3.15 16.15
C LEU A 314 -7.34 2.64 16.49
N TYR A 315 -7.51 1.32 16.60
CA TYR A 315 -8.78 0.70 16.97
C TYR A 315 -9.24 1.12 18.37
N LYS A 316 -8.34 1.17 19.35
CA LYS A 316 -8.65 1.67 20.70
C LYS A 316 -9.11 3.13 20.70
N LYS A 317 -8.40 4.01 19.99
CA LYS A 317 -8.77 5.43 19.88
C LYS A 317 -10.16 5.60 19.27
N ALA A 318 -10.46 4.82 18.24
CA ALA A 318 -11.71 4.95 17.53
C ALA A 318 -12.90 4.40 18.34
N LYS A 319 -12.73 3.28 19.07
CA LYS A 319 -13.73 2.77 20.02
C LYS A 319 -14.08 3.80 21.11
N ILE A 320 -13.07 4.46 21.68
CA ILE A 320 -13.27 5.52 22.69
C ILE A 320 -14.06 6.70 22.11
N ASN A 321 -13.78 7.08 20.86
CA ASN A 321 -14.51 8.17 20.20
C ASN A 321 -15.97 7.80 19.94
N ASP A 322 -16.25 6.55 19.59
CA ASP A 322 -17.62 6.06 19.41
C ASP A 322 -18.39 6.04 20.74
N GLU A 323 -17.75 5.59 21.83
CA GLU A 323 -18.34 5.59 23.18
C GLU A 323 -18.65 7.02 23.66
N LYS A 324 -17.72 7.98 23.49
CA LYS A 324 -17.93 9.39 23.84
C LYS A 324 -19.05 10.03 23.01
N LYS A 325 -19.14 9.71 21.73
CA LYS A 325 -20.19 10.21 20.84
C LYS A 325 -21.56 9.63 21.21
N ASN A 326 -21.62 8.36 21.61
CA ASN A 326 -22.86 7.76 22.08
C ASN A 326 -23.30 8.35 23.44
N GLN A 327 -22.36 8.67 24.33
CA GLN A 327 -22.66 9.36 25.59
C GLN A 327 -23.19 10.78 25.36
N SER A 328 -22.60 11.55 24.44
CA SER A 328 -23.11 12.90 24.13
C SER A 328 -24.47 12.86 23.43
N ILE A 329 -24.71 11.88 22.55
CA ILE A 329 -26.03 11.66 21.95
C ILE A 329 -27.06 11.30 23.03
N ASN A 330 -26.72 10.42 23.97
CA ASN A 330 -27.60 10.03 25.07
C ASN A 330 -27.93 11.21 26.00
N GLN A 331 -26.98 12.10 26.25
CA GLN A 331 -27.20 13.33 27.01
C GLN A 331 -28.12 14.31 26.27
N ILE A 332 -27.97 14.45 24.94
CA ILE A 332 -28.84 15.27 24.11
C ILE A 332 -30.25 14.70 24.06
N THR A 333 -30.43 13.37 23.91
CA THR A 333 -31.75 12.72 23.95
C THR A 333 -32.41 12.80 25.32
N ASN A 334 -31.64 12.74 26.41
CA ASN A 334 -32.19 12.89 27.76
C ASN A 334 -32.61 14.34 28.05
N ALA A 335 -31.85 15.33 27.55
CA ALA A 335 -32.27 16.73 27.57
C ALA A 335 -33.51 16.98 26.70
N THR A 336 -33.60 16.37 25.50
CA THR A 336 -34.80 16.55 24.66
C THR A 336 -36.04 15.81 25.19
N ASN A 337 -35.86 14.74 25.96
CA ASN A 337 -36.97 14.08 26.65
C ASN A 337 -37.43 14.87 27.89
N SER A 338 -36.52 15.55 28.61
CA SER A 338 -36.92 16.46 29.70
C SER A 338 -37.62 17.73 29.20
N TYR A 339 -37.39 18.14 27.94
CA TYR A 339 -38.14 19.22 27.29
C TYR A 339 -39.48 18.78 26.66
N LYS A 340 -39.72 17.47 26.51
CA LYS A 340 -41.00 16.94 26.00
C LYS A 340 -42.01 16.57 27.09
N GLU A 341 -41.60 16.53 28.36
CA GLU A 341 -42.52 16.37 29.49
C GLU A 341 -43.21 17.69 29.91
N SER A 342 -42.85 18.84 29.31
CA SER A 342 -43.49 20.14 29.59
C SER A 342 -44.38 20.70 28.47
N GLU A 343 -44.55 20.01 27.34
CA GLU A 343 -45.50 20.42 26.29
C GLU A 343 -46.36 19.24 25.84
N THR A 344 -47.35 18.90 26.66
CA THR A 344 -48.56 18.22 26.19
C THR A 344 -49.54 19.29 25.70
N ASN A 345 -49.68 19.43 24.37
CA ASN A 345 -50.96 19.37 23.66
C ASN A 345 -50.85 19.89 22.22
N ASN A 346 -51.41 19.10 21.30
CA ASN A 346 -51.83 19.42 19.92
C ASN A 346 -50.73 19.63 18.86
N LEU A 347 -50.50 18.61 18.02
CA LEU A 347 -50.87 18.61 16.59
C LEU A 347 -50.37 17.35 15.88
N LYS A 348 -51.24 16.83 15.01
CA LYS A 348 -51.10 15.62 14.19
C LYS A 348 -50.00 15.74 13.13
N GLU A 349 -49.48 14.57 12.78
CA GLU A 349 -49.00 14.13 11.45
C GLU A 349 -47.94 14.99 10.73
N ASN A 350 -46.69 14.49 10.75
CA ASN A 350 -45.80 14.28 9.59
C ASN A 350 -44.32 14.33 10.02
N LYS A 351 -43.76 13.23 10.53
CA LYS A 351 -42.30 13.12 10.79
C LYS A 351 -41.78 11.69 10.62
N ASN A 352 -41.84 11.12 9.41
CA ASN A 352 -41.15 9.85 9.12
C ASN A 352 -39.98 9.95 8.12
N ASN A 353 -39.82 11.05 7.35
CA ASN A 353 -38.75 11.11 6.33
C ASN A 353 -37.44 11.77 6.77
N GLU A 354 -37.45 12.65 7.77
CA GLU A 354 -36.22 13.33 8.25
C GLU A 354 -35.47 12.52 9.30
N THR A 355 -36.20 11.80 10.15
CA THR A 355 -35.64 10.97 11.23
C THR A 355 -34.91 9.75 10.65
N GLU A 356 -35.46 9.11 9.60
CA GLU A 356 -34.82 7.99 8.91
C GLU A 356 -33.60 8.41 8.09
N LYS A 357 -33.65 9.56 7.40
CA LYS A 357 -32.47 10.15 6.73
C LYS A 357 -31.36 10.52 7.72
N ASN A 358 -31.72 11.01 8.90
CA ASN A 358 -30.75 11.30 9.96
C ASN A 358 -30.18 10.01 10.58
N ILE A 359 -30.98 8.96 10.77
CA ILE A 359 -30.51 7.67 11.25
C ILE A 359 -29.61 6.98 10.20
N GLN A 360 -29.94 7.02 8.92
CA GLN A 360 -29.07 6.56 7.83
C GLN A 360 -27.79 7.39 7.74
N ASN A 361 -27.84 8.71 7.86
CA ASN A 361 -26.64 9.56 7.88
C ASN A 361 -25.78 9.34 9.15
N ILE A 362 -26.39 8.94 10.27
CA ILE A 362 -25.70 8.55 11.51
C ILE A 362 -25.11 7.13 11.39
N LEU A 363 -25.79 6.20 10.70
CA LEU A 363 -25.28 4.86 10.39
C LEU A 363 -24.16 4.88 9.33
N ILE A 364 -24.23 5.77 8.33
CA ILE A 364 -23.14 6.03 7.39
C ILE A 364 -21.95 6.67 8.12
N LYS A 365 -22.20 7.49 9.15
CA LYS A 365 -21.16 8.02 10.06
C LYS A 365 -20.69 7.04 11.15
N LYS A 366 -21.26 5.84 11.28
CA LYS A 366 -20.86 4.79 12.24
C LYS A 366 -19.66 3.95 11.78
N ASN A 367 -19.11 4.24 10.60
CA ASN A 367 -18.08 3.41 9.95
C ASN A 367 -16.77 4.16 9.63
N LYS A 368 -16.35 5.13 10.44
CA LYS A 368 -15.10 5.89 10.19
C LYS A 368 -13.80 5.06 10.26
N ILE A 369 -13.89 3.78 10.67
CA ILE A 369 -12.77 2.82 10.73
C ILE A 369 -12.83 1.82 9.55
N THR A 370 -13.86 1.82 8.69
CA THR A 370 -13.95 0.88 7.55
C THR A 370 -13.31 1.41 6.27
N ASP A 371 -12.80 2.64 6.26
CA ASP A 371 -12.17 3.27 5.08
C ASP A 371 -10.69 2.93 4.93
N HIS A 372 -10.23 1.84 5.55
CA HIS A 372 -8.89 1.32 5.29
C HIS A 372 -8.85 -0.19 5.09
N VAL A 373 -7.85 -0.63 4.32
CA VAL A 373 -7.60 -2.04 4.00
C VAL A 373 -6.15 -2.39 4.32
N LYS A 374 -5.92 -3.51 5.00
CA LYS A 374 -4.62 -4.04 5.38
C LYS A 374 -4.23 -5.15 4.41
N VAL A 375 -3.16 -4.94 3.67
CA VAL A 375 -2.73 -5.83 2.58
C VAL A 375 -1.27 -6.19 2.77
N SER A 376 -0.89 -7.41 2.44
CA SER A 376 0.52 -7.75 2.25
C SER A 376 0.75 -8.36 0.88
N VAL A 377 1.93 -8.10 0.33
CA VAL A 377 2.43 -8.75 -0.89
C VAL A 377 3.55 -9.70 -0.48
N SER A 378 3.48 -10.94 -0.95
CA SER A 378 4.47 -11.99 -0.64
C SER A 378 4.67 -12.94 -1.82
N PHE A 379 5.64 -13.84 -1.71
CA PHE A 379 5.71 -15.00 -2.61
C PHE A 379 5.02 -16.21 -1.97
N GLU A 380 4.52 -17.15 -2.77
CA GLU A 380 3.89 -18.36 -2.25
C GLU A 380 4.84 -19.20 -1.39
N ILE A 381 6.15 -19.20 -1.69
CA ILE A 381 7.17 -19.91 -0.90
C ILE A 381 7.22 -19.48 0.58
N PHE A 382 6.66 -18.32 0.94
CA PHE A 382 6.58 -17.83 2.32
C PHE A 382 5.23 -18.10 3.00
N LEU A 383 4.35 -18.88 2.34
CA LEU A 383 3.11 -19.39 2.91
C LEU A 383 3.40 -20.61 3.81
N TYR A 384 2.89 -20.58 5.03
CA TYR A 384 2.96 -21.68 5.99
C TYR A 384 1.58 -22.23 6.28
N ASP A 385 1.47 -23.56 6.36
CA ASP A 385 0.25 -24.26 6.72
C ASP A 385 0.21 -24.58 8.22
N VAL A 386 0.54 -23.57 9.03
CA VAL A 386 0.57 -23.67 10.50
C VAL A 386 -0.04 -22.40 11.08
N ASP A 387 -0.82 -22.54 12.14
CA ASP A 387 -1.29 -21.39 12.90
C ASP A 387 -0.22 -20.91 13.89
N PHE A 388 0.10 -19.63 13.81
CA PHE A 388 1.09 -18.96 14.65
C PHE A 388 0.54 -17.64 15.20
N ASN A 389 -0.77 -17.43 15.10
CA ASN A 389 -1.41 -16.20 15.55
C ASN A 389 -1.29 -16.05 17.07
N GLU A 390 -1.06 -14.82 17.51
CA GLU A 390 -1.13 -14.43 18.92
C GLU A 390 -2.28 -13.41 19.11
N PRO A 391 -2.85 -13.28 20.32
CA PRO A 391 -3.97 -12.34 20.58
C PRO A 391 -3.68 -10.87 20.27
N THR A 392 -2.41 -10.49 20.19
CA THR A 392 -1.99 -9.12 19.87
C THR A 392 -1.69 -8.91 18.39
N ASP A 393 -1.73 -9.95 17.57
CA ASP A 393 -1.47 -9.82 16.15
C ASP A 393 -2.68 -9.25 15.41
N ILE A 394 -2.42 -8.35 14.45
CA ILE A 394 -3.43 -8.01 13.46
C ILE A 394 -3.49 -9.09 12.36
N ILE A 395 -4.73 -9.43 12.00
CA ILE A 395 -5.05 -10.22 10.80
C ILE A 395 -5.14 -9.26 9.61
N LEU A 396 -4.60 -9.67 8.47
CA LEU A 396 -4.67 -8.91 7.22
C LEU A 396 -6.04 -9.08 6.55
N ASP A 397 -6.49 -8.05 5.83
CA ASP A 397 -7.72 -8.14 5.03
C ASP A 397 -7.44 -8.85 3.69
N TYR A 398 -6.22 -8.67 3.17
CA TYR A 398 -5.75 -9.34 1.97
C TYR A 398 -4.29 -9.79 2.06
N ILE A 399 -3.98 -10.89 1.37
CA ILE A 399 -2.62 -11.27 1.00
C ILE A 399 -2.58 -11.52 -0.50
N ILE A 400 -1.61 -10.94 -1.18
CA ILE A 400 -1.41 -11.10 -2.62
C ILE A 400 -0.07 -11.79 -2.84
N ASN A 401 -0.08 -12.88 -3.60
CA ASN A 401 1.14 -13.52 -4.10
C ASN A 401 1.10 -13.64 -5.61
N GLU A 402 2.15 -14.22 -6.21
CA GLU A 402 2.28 -14.35 -7.66
C GLU A 402 1.19 -15.23 -8.30
N LYS A 403 0.48 -16.03 -7.50
CA LYS A 403 -0.58 -16.92 -7.98
C LYS A 403 -1.98 -16.36 -7.76
N ASN A 404 -2.26 -15.81 -6.58
CA ASN A 404 -3.61 -15.49 -6.12
C ASN A 404 -3.69 -14.22 -5.27
N ILE A 405 -4.91 -13.70 -5.15
CA ILE A 405 -5.33 -12.66 -4.21
C ILE A 405 -6.21 -13.32 -3.15
N TYR A 406 -5.71 -13.50 -1.93
CA TYR A 406 -6.49 -14.02 -0.81
C TYR A 406 -7.20 -12.87 -0.09
N LYS A 407 -8.52 -12.97 0.07
CA LYS A 407 -9.35 -12.05 0.85
C LYS A 407 -9.87 -12.75 2.09
N PHE A 408 -9.62 -12.16 3.26
CA PHE A 408 -10.05 -12.70 4.55
C PHE A 408 -11.32 -11.99 5.00
N LEU A 409 -12.39 -12.77 5.17
CA LEU A 409 -13.70 -12.30 5.60
C LEU A 409 -13.87 -12.63 7.08
N LEU A 410 -13.76 -11.60 7.92
CA LEU A 410 -14.02 -11.68 9.36
C LEU A 410 -15.51 -11.84 9.66
#